data_AF-A0A2E5NI52-F1
#
_entry.id   AF-A0A2E5NI52-F1
#
_cell.length_a   1.000
_cell.length_b   1.000
_cell.length_c   1.000
_cell.angle_alpha   90.00
_cell.angle_beta   90.00
_cell.angle_gamma   90.00
#
_symmetry.space_group_name_H-M   'P 1'
#
loop_
_entity.id
_entity.type
_entity.pdbx_description
1 polymer ?
#
loop_
_entity_poly.entity_id
_entity_poly.type
_entity_poly.pdbx_seq_one_letter_code
_entity_poly.pdbx_strand_id
1 'polypeptide(L)'
;VVPIEALMFVGQHDLNTVLIAFMISFFPIAVSVSIGLSTLEPEYRDILRSLGASKITIFWKIALPKTLPEFFGALKVAVTLAFIGTNLMEIVSPHGRGLGALFDSGKTNSDYPLMFAVLIALAVLGIALYYVVVFLERIFAGWAERSTD
;
A
#
# COMPACT_ATOMS: atom_id res chain seq x y z
N VAL A 1 -9.53 -13.18 1.72
CA VAL A 1 -10.27 -11.90 1.75
C VAL A 1 -11.01 -11.65 0.44
N VAL A 2 -10.33 -11.75 -0.71
CA VAL A 2 -10.93 -11.49 -2.04
C VAL A 2 -12.25 -12.23 -2.32
N PRO A 3 -12.40 -13.55 -2.08
CA PRO A 3 -13.65 -14.24 -2.37
C PRO A 3 -14.80 -13.85 -1.43
N ILE A 4 -14.48 -13.42 -0.21
CA ILE A 4 -15.50 -13.06 0.80
C ILE A 4 -16.09 -11.69 0.44
N GLU A 5 -15.24 -10.70 0.15
CA GLU A 5 -15.67 -9.36 -0.29
C GLU A 5 -16.51 -9.43 -1.57
N ALA A 6 -16.07 -10.24 -2.54
CA ALA A 6 -16.81 -10.48 -3.78
C ALA A 6 -18.23 -11.03 -3.55
N LEU A 7 -18.40 -11.89 -2.54
CA LEU A 7 -19.67 -12.53 -2.22
C LEU A 7 -20.56 -11.69 -1.30
N MET A 8 -19.99 -10.84 -0.43
CA MET A 8 -20.77 -10.02 0.50
C MET A 8 -21.39 -8.80 -0.16
N PHE A 9 -20.72 -8.22 -1.17
CA PHE A 9 -21.13 -6.97 -1.81
C PHE A 9 -21.42 -7.18 -3.31
N VAL A 10 -22.31 -8.13 -3.59
CA VAL A 10 -22.72 -8.44 -4.97
C VAL A 10 -23.38 -7.21 -5.60
N GLY A 11 -22.86 -6.77 -6.76
CA GLY A 11 -23.34 -5.61 -7.51
C GLY A 11 -22.66 -4.27 -7.18
N GLN A 12 -21.80 -4.22 -6.15
CA GLN A 12 -21.06 -3.00 -5.73
C GLN A 12 -19.58 -3.07 -6.12
N HIS A 13 -19.42 -3.09 -7.43
CA HIS A 13 -18.22 -3.37 -8.19
C HIS A 13 -16.99 -2.50 -7.86
N ASP A 14 -17.14 -1.17 -7.96
CA ASP A 14 -16.05 -0.24 -7.62
C ASP A 14 -15.71 -0.28 -6.13
N LEU A 15 -16.73 -0.48 -5.28
CA LEU A 15 -16.58 -0.54 -3.82
C LEU A 15 -15.73 -1.74 -3.40
N ASN A 16 -15.96 -2.92 -3.99
CA ASN A 16 -15.23 -4.14 -3.65
C ASN A 16 -13.74 -4.03 -3.96
N THR A 17 -13.44 -3.43 -5.12
CA THR A 17 -12.07 -3.25 -5.58
C THR A 17 -11.31 -2.30 -4.64
N VAL A 18 -11.94 -1.20 -4.24
CA VAL A 18 -11.37 -0.24 -3.28
C VAL A 18 -11.24 -0.85 -1.89
N LEU A 19 -12.23 -1.62 -1.44
CA LEU A 19 -12.25 -2.23 -0.12
C LEU A 19 -11.14 -3.28 0.04
N ILE A 20 -10.89 -4.09 -0.99
CA ILE A 20 -9.78 -5.04 -1.02
C ILE A 20 -8.43 -4.32 -0.97
N ALA A 21 -8.26 -3.27 -1.79
CA ALA A 21 -7.04 -2.47 -1.77
C ALA A 21 -6.81 -1.83 -0.39
N PHE A 22 -7.87 -1.32 0.23
CA PHE A 22 -7.85 -0.73 1.57
C PHE A 22 -7.48 -1.79 2.62
N MET A 23 -8.15 -2.93 2.66
CA MET A 23 -7.88 -3.96 3.67
C MET A 23 -6.47 -4.53 3.57
N ILE A 24 -5.97 -4.75 2.35
CA ILE A 24 -4.62 -5.28 2.13
C ILE A 24 -3.55 -4.26 2.54
N SER A 25 -3.80 -2.97 2.33
CA SER A 25 -2.83 -1.92 2.64
C SER A 25 -2.91 -1.42 4.08
N PHE A 26 -4.10 -1.38 4.68
CA PHE A 26 -4.33 -0.78 5.99
C PHE A 26 -3.59 -1.51 7.10
N PHE A 27 -3.69 -2.84 7.18
CA PHE A 27 -3.11 -3.60 8.29
C PHE A 27 -1.58 -3.53 8.34
N PRO A 28 -0.83 -3.81 7.24
CA PRO A 28 0.63 -3.70 7.26
C PRO A 28 1.12 -2.31 7.62
N ILE A 29 0.46 -1.27 7.08
CA ILE A 29 0.80 0.13 7.36
C ILE A 29 0.52 0.47 8.82
N ALA A 30 -0.64 0.11 9.35
CA ALA A 30 -1.02 0.37 10.74
C ALA A 30 -0.08 -0.34 11.73
N VAL A 31 0.26 -1.61 11.46
CA VAL A 31 1.19 -2.38 12.28
C VAL A 31 2.58 -1.76 12.24
N SER A 32 3.08 -1.39 11.07
CA SER A 32 4.40 -0.75 10.94
C SER A 32 4.48 0.59 11.66
N VAL A 33 3.45 1.43 11.55
CA VAL A 33 3.40 2.70 12.30
C VAL A 33 3.34 2.45 13.80
N SER A 34 2.59 1.43 14.25
CA SER A 34 2.55 1.06 15.67
C SER A 34 3.90 0.58 16.19
N ILE A 35 4.67 -0.14 15.38
CA ILE A 35 6.03 -0.57 15.71
C ILE A 35 6.97 0.64 15.77
N GLY A 36 6.95 1.52 14.76
CA GLY A 36 7.79 2.72 14.75
C GLY A 36 7.50 3.68 15.89
N LEU A 37 6.25 3.72 16.36
CA LEU A 37 5.87 4.50 17.54
C LEU A 37 6.28 3.83 18.85
N SER A 38 6.35 2.49 18.91
CA SER A 38 6.74 1.77 20.12
C SER A 38 8.26 1.69 20.30
N THR A 39 9.03 1.81 19.21
CA THR A 39 10.51 1.94 19.23
C THR A 39 10.98 3.36 19.59
N LEU A 40 10.06 4.30 19.84
CA LEU A 40 10.40 5.57 20.49
C LEU A 40 10.73 5.29 21.96
N GLU A 41 12.03 5.28 22.27
CA GLU A 41 12.54 5.17 23.64
C GLU A 41 11.77 6.10 24.60
N PRO A 42 11.19 5.55 25.69
CA PRO A 42 10.43 6.33 26.67
C PRO A 42 11.21 7.53 27.22
N GLU A 43 12.54 7.45 27.28
CA GLU A 43 13.43 8.49 27.78
C GLU A 43 13.31 9.80 27.00
N TYR A 44 13.13 9.75 25.67
CA TYR A 44 12.90 10.97 24.88
C TYR A 44 11.60 11.65 25.28
N ARG A 45 10.55 10.88 25.56
CA ARG A 45 9.25 11.42 26.01
C ARG A 45 9.35 12.09 27.36
N ASP A 46 10.07 11.49 28.30
CA ASP A 46 10.19 12.04 29.66
C ASP A 46 11.05 13.31 29.71
N ILE A 47 12.13 13.36 28.92
CA ILE A 47 12.97 14.57 28.75
C ILE A 47 12.15 15.70 28.10
N LEU A 48 11.44 15.43 27.01
CA LEU A 48 10.64 16.45 26.30
C LEU A 48 9.47 16.96 27.15
N ARG A 49 8.91 16.09 27.99
CA ARG A 49 7.83 16.46 28.91
C ARG A 49 8.36 17.30 30.07
N SER A 50 9.58 17.05 30.54
CA SER A 50 10.29 17.91 31.50
C SER A 50 10.59 19.30 30.92
N LEU A 51 10.86 19.39 29.61
CA LEU A 51 11.03 20.64 28.85
C LEU A 51 9.71 21.37 28.53
N GLY A 52 8.56 20.87 28.99
CA GLY A 52 7.25 21.52 28.79
C GLY A 52 6.63 21.31 27.39
N ALA A 53 7.13 20.38 26.58
CA ALA A 53 6.58 20.13 25.25
C ALA A 53 5.18 19.51 25.32
N SER A 54 4.25 20.05 24.52
CA SER A 54 2.90 19.48 24.39
C SER A 54 2.93 18.13 23.66
N LYS A 55 1.97 17.23 23.95
CA LYS A 55 1.86 15.91 23.28
C LYS A 55 1.76 16.04 21.75
N ILE A 56 1.10 17.09 21.26
CA ILE A 56 0.94 17.38 19.83
C ILE A 56 2.28 17.79 19.21
N THR A 57 3.05 18.63 19.91
CA THR A 57 4.39 19.04 19.47
C THR A 57 5.33 17.85 19.36
N ILE A 58 5.31 16.94 20.35
CA ILE A 58 6.12 15.71 20.34
C ILE A 58 5.72 14.81 19.17
N PHE A 59 4.41 14.66 18.92
CA PHE A 59 3.92 13.85 17.82
C PHE A 59 4.39 14.37 16.46
N TRP A 60 4.13 15.65 16.14
CA TRP A 60 4.41 16.22 14.82
C TRP A 60 5.90 16.43 14.54
N LYS A 61 6.70 16.80 15.55
CA LYS A 61 8.12 17.13 15.34
C LYS A 61 9.06 15.95 15.50
N ILE A 62 8.66 14.90 16.21
CA ILE A 62 9.58 13.83 16.62
C ILE A 62 9.03 12.47 16.26
N ALA A 63 7.83 12.13 16.72
CA ALA A 63 7.27 10.80 16.48
C ALA A 63 7.03 10.57 14.98
N LEU A 64 6.32 11.48 14.32
CA LEU A 64 5.95 11.34 12.90
C LEU A 64 7.18 11.28 11.98
N PRO A 65 8.18 12.19 12.07
CA PRO A 65 9.41 12.10 11.27
C PRO A 65 10.22 10.82 11.52
N LYS A 66 10.25 10.31 12.76
CA LYS A 66 10.98 9.09 13.07
C LYS A 66 10.31 7.85 12.47
N THR A 67 8.97 7.82 12.42
CA THR A 67 8.22 6.67 11.88
C THR A 67 8.07 6.67 10.37
N LEU A 68 8.35 7.79 9.70
CA LEU A 68 8.21 7.94 8.25
C LEU A 68 8.98 6.88 7.42
N PRO A 69 10.24 6.53 7.74
CA PRO A 69 10.97 5.48 7.01
C PRO A 69 10.31 4.10 7.15
N GLU A 70 9.87 3.74 8.35
CA GLU A 70 9.16 2.47 8.58
C GLU A 70 7.82 2.45 7.83
N PHE A 71 7.06 3.55 7.89
CA PHE A 71 5.82 3.72 7.14
C PHE A 71 6.01 3.49 5.64
N PHE A 72 7.04 4.08 5.03
CA PHE A 72 7.31 3.88 3.60
C PHE A 72 7.78 2.46 3.28
N GLY A 73 8.55 1.83 4.17
CA GLY A 73 8.91 0.42 4.06
C GLY A 73 7.66 -0.47 3.98
N ALA A 74 6.69 -0.26 4.88
CA ALA A 74 5.42 -0.98 4.85
C ALA A 74 4.56 -0.61 3.64
N LEU A 75 4.56 0.67 3.23
CA LEU A 75 3.80 1.15 2.08
C LEU A 75 4.23 0.48 0.76
N LYS A 76 5.54 0.26 0.55
CA LYS A 76 6.05 -0.45 -0.64
C LYS A 76 5.48 -1.87 -0.77
N VAL A 77 5.43 -2.60 0.35
CA VAL A 77 4.87 -3.96 0.41
C VAL A 77 3.35 -3.91 0.24
N ALA A 78 2.70 -2.98 0.95
CA ALA A 78 1.26 -2.80 0.89
C ALA A 78 0.75 -2.48 -0.53
N VAL A 79 1.44 -1.58 -1.26
CA VAL A 79 1.06 -1.19 -2.62
C VAL A 79 1.16 -2.34 -3.61
N THR A 80 2.23 -3.14 -3.52
CA THR A 80 2.40 -4.31 -4.40
C THR A 80 1.35 -5.39 -4.12
N LEU A 81 1.06 -5.68 -2.85
CA LEU A 81 0.00 -6.62 -2.48
C LEU A 81 -1.40 -6.10 -2.85
N ALA A 82 -1.68 -4.81 -2.63
CA ALA A 82 -2.96 -4.19 -2.98
C ALA A 82 -3.18 -4.23 -4.49
N PHE A 83 -2.15 -3.93 -5.28
CA PHE A 83 -2.20 -4.05 -6.74
C PHE A 83 -2.57 -5.47 -7.18
N ILE A 84 -1.90 -6.49 -6.63
CA ILE A 84 -2.23 -7.89 -6.94
C ILE A 84 -3.67 -8.22 -6.53
N GLY A 85 -4.09 -7.82 -5.33
CA GLY A 85 -5.43 -8.09 -4.80
C GLY A 85 -6.54 -7.45 -5.62
N THR A 86 -6.36 -6.21 -6.06
CA THR A 86 -7.30 -5.49 -6.94
C THR A 86 -7.44 -6.19 -8.29
N ASN A 87 -6.33 -6.55 -8.94
CA ASN A 87 -6.40 -7.26 -10.23
C ASN A 87 -7.06 -8.64 -10.10
N LEU A 88 -6.82 -9.34 -8.99
CA LEU A 88 -7.47 -10.62 -8.72
C LEU A 88 -8.99 -10.44 -8.52
N MET A 89 -9.40 -9.36 -7.86
CA MET A 89 -10.82 -9.03 -7.70
C MET A 89 -11.50 -8.77 -9.05
N GLU A 90 -10.85 -7.99 -9.92
CA GLU A 90 -11.37 -7.69 -11.26
C GLU A 90 -11.52 -8.95 -12.14
N ILE A 91 -10.74 -10.00 -11.88
CA ILE A 91 -10.86 -11.30 -12.56
C ILE A 91 -12.00 -12.14 -11.95
N VAL A 92 -12.14 -12.16 -10.62
CA VAL A 92 -13.15 -12.97 -9.93
C VAL A 92 -14.56 -12.42 -10.14
N SER A 93 -14.68 -11.10 -10.13
CA SER A 93 -15.92 -10.42 -10.46
C SER A 93 -15.62 -9.41 -11.57
N PRO A 94 -15.70 -9.82 -12.85
CA PRO A 94 -15.50 -8.91 -13.96
C PRO A 94 -16.67 -7.93 -14.09
N HIS A 95 -16.36 -6.63 -14.20
CA HIS A 95 -17.37 -5.58 -14.36
C HIS A 95 -17.32 -4.93 -15.75
N GLY A 96 -16.52 -5.51 -16.65
CA GLY A 96 -16.24 -4.98 -17.99
C GLY A 96 -15.27 -3.80 -18.01
N ARG A 97 -14.65 -3.46 -16.88
CA ARG A 97 -13.66 -2.38 -16.73
C ARG A 97 -12.47 -2.88 -15.93
N GLY A 98 -11.30 -2.33 -16.22
CA GLY A 98 -10.04 -2.71 -15.57
C GLY A 98 -9.21 -3.71 -16.36
N LEU A 99 -7.94 -3.82 -16.00
CA LEU A 99 -6.98 -4.70 -16.68
C LEU A 99 -7.24 -6.17 -16.32
N GLY A 100 -7.71 -6.46 -15.10
CA GLY A 100 -8.09 -7.83 -14.72
C GLY A 100 -9.31 -8.32 -15.50
N ALA A 101 -10.31 -7.47 -15.72
CA ALA A 101 -11.46 -7.80 -16.56
C ALA A 101 -11.08 -7.98 -18.04
N LEU A 102 -10.11 -7.20 -18.54
CA LEU A 102 -9.60 -7.34 -19.90
C LEU A 102 -8.82 -8.67 -20.08
N PHE A 103 -8.04 -9.06 -19.06
CA PHE A 103 -7.39 -10.37 -19.03
C PHE A 103 -8.43 -11.51 -19.08
N ASP A 104 -9.50 -11.41 -18.27
CA ASP A 104 -10.55 -12.42 -18.24
C ASP A 104 -11.33 -12.50 -19.58
N SER A 105 -11.52 -11.36 -20.25
CA SER A 105 -12.10 -11.32 -21.60
C SER A 105 -11.22 -12.03 -22.62
N GLY A 106 -9.90 -11.79 -22.61
CA GLY A 106 -8.94 -12.50 -23.47
C GLY A 106 -8.92 -13.99 -23.19
N LYS A 107 -8.95 -14.38 -21.91
CA LYS A 107 -9.05 -15.77 -21.47
C LYS A 107 -10.32 -16.45 -21.99
N THR A 108 -11.47 -15.79 -21.88
CA THR A 108 -12.76 -16.33 -22.33
C THR A 108 -12.80 -16.51 -23.85
N ASN A 109 -12.20 -15.58 -24.59
CA ASN A 109 -12.12 -15.64 -26.06
C ASN A 109 -10.93 -16.46 -26.59
N SER A 110 -10.11 -17.05 -25.72
CA SER A 110 -8.84 -17.70 -26.08
C SER A 110 -7.89 -16.83 -26.91
N ASP A 111 -7.96 -15.51 -26.70
CA ASP A 111 -7.07 -14.52 -27.31
C ASP A 111 -5.79 -14.41 -26.48
N TYR A 112 -4.88 -15.35 -26.70
CA TYR A 112 -3.58 -15.36 -26.02
C TYR A 112 -2.74 -14.10 -26.28
N PRO A 113 -2.69 -13.53 -27.51
CA PRO A 113 -2.03 -12.25 -27.73
C PRO A 113 -2.52 -11.13 -26.79
N LEU A 114 -3.84 -10.98 -26.61
CA LEU A 114 -4.41 -10.01 -25.70
C LEU A 114 -4.00 -10.28 -24.25
N MET A 115 -4.06 -11.55 -23.81
CA MET A 115 -3.65 -11.93 -22.44
C MET A 115 -2.20 -11.55 -22.15
N PHE A 116 -1.27 -11.82 -23.08
CA PHE A 116 0.14 -11.44 -22.91
C PHE A 116 0.33 -9.93 -22.90
N ALA A 117 -0.37 -9.18 -23.75
CA ALA A 117 -0.33 -7.72 -23.76
C ALA A 117 -0.78 -7.14 -22.40
N VAL A 118 -1.85 -7.69 -21.83
CA VAL A 118 -2.35 -7.28 -20.51
C VAL A 118 -1.36 -7.64 -19.40
N LEU A 119 -0.76 -8.84 -19.42
CA LEU A 119 0.24 -9.23 -18.43
C LEU A 119 1.48 -8.31 -18.45
N ILE A 120 1.95 -7.93 -19.64
CA ILE A 120 3.05 -6.97 -19.78
C ILE A 120 2.65 -5.60 -19.23
N ALA A 121 1.44 -5.12 -19.55
CA ALA A 121 0.93 -3.85 -19.03
C ALA A 121 0.82 -3.86 -17.50
N LEU A 122 0.33 -4.95 -16.92
CA LEU A 122 0.25 -5.14 -15.47
C LEU A 122 1.62 -5.16 -14.81
N ALA A 123 2.61 -5.83 -15.42
CA ALA A 123 3.98 -5.85 -14.92
C ALA A 123 4.60 -4.44 -14.92
N VAL A 124 4.46 -3.70 -16.01
CA VAL A 124 4.93 -2.31 -16.11
C VAL A 124 4.26 -1.42 -15.07
N LEU A 125 2.94 -1.54 -14.91
CA LEU A 125 2.17 -0.74 -13.95
C LEU A 125 2.54 -1.07 -12.50
N GLY A 126 2.73 -2.34 -12.16
CA GLY A 126 3.18 -2.76 -10.83
C GLY A 126 4.57 -2.22 -10.49
N ILE A 127 5.50 -2.28 -11.44
CA ILE A 127 6.84 -1.70 -11.30
C ILE A 127 6.75 -0.18 -11.14
N ALA A 128 5.95 0.50 -11.97
CA ALA A 128 5.75 1.93 -11.89
C ALA A 128 5.18 2.36 -10.54
N LEU A 129 4.16 1.66 -10.02
CA LEU A 129 3.58 1.93 -8.70
C LEU A 129 4.62 1.78 -7.58
N TYR A 130 5.44 0.73 -7.62
CA TYR A 130 6.52 0.56 -6.65
C TYR A 130 7.51 1.73 -6.69
N TYR A 131 7.96 2.14 -7.89
CA TYR A 131 8.89 3.26 -8.03
C TYR A 131 8.30 4.60 -7.62
N VAL A 132 7.00 4.81 -7.81
CA VAL A 132 6.31 6.00 -7.28
C VAL A 132 6.43 6.04 -5.76
N VAL A 133 6.23 4.92 -5.07
CA VAL A 133 6.40 4.86 -3.61
C VAL A 133 7.84 5.11 -3.19
N VAL A 134 8.81 4.52 -3.88
CA VAL A 134 10.26 4.77 -3.64
C VAL A 134 10.60 6.25 -3.83
N PHE A 135 10.06 6.88 -4.87
CA PHE A 135 10.29 8.29 -5.13
C PHE A 135 9.69 9.18 -4.02
N LEU A 136 8.48 8.86 -3.56
CA LEU A 136 7.84 9.55 -2.44
C LEU A 136 8.64 9.37 -1.14
N GLU A 137 9.11 8.16 -0.84
CA GLU A 137 9.97 7.90 0.31
C GLU A 137 11.25 8.73 0.25
N ARG A 138 11.90 8.81 -0.92
CA ARG A 138 13.12 9.61 -1.05
C ARG A 138 12.89 11.11 -0.79
N ILE A 139 11.71 11.63 -1.13
CA ILE A 139 11.33 13.02 -0.85
C ILE A 139 11.00 13.22 0.63
N PHE A 140 10.20 12.31 1.21
CA PHE A 140 9.59 12.48 2.53
C PHE A 140 10.31 11.76 3.67
N ALA A 141 11.31 10.93 3.39
CA ALA A 141 12.08 10.16 4.34
C ALA A 141 13.55 9.99 3.91
N GLY A 142 13.99 10.65 2.82
CA GLY A 142 15.35 10.53 2.29
C GLY A 142 16.46 10.99 3.25
N TRP A 143 16.14 11.69 4.34
CA TRP A 143 17.12 11.99 5.40
C TRP A 143 17.49 10.76 6.24
N ALA A 144 16.66 9.72 6.22
CA ALA A 144 16.85 8.50 7.00
C ALA A 144 17.62 7.42 6.21
N GLU A 145 17.84 7.60 4.90
CA GLU A 145 18.80 6.81 4.13
C GLU A 145 20.21 7.12 4.65
N ARG A 146 20.60 6.44 5.72
CA ARG A 146 21.99 6.41 6.14
C ARG A 146 22.75 5.62 5.07
N SER A 147 23.73 6.27 4.44
CA SER A 147 24.69 5.64 3.55
C SER A 147 25.31 4.42 4.23
N THR A 148 24.81 3.23 3.93
CA THR A 148 25.58 2.00 4.08
C THR A 148 26.58 2.01 2.94
N ASP A 149 27.75 2.58 3.22
CA ASP A 149 29.00 2.26 2.51
C ASP A 149 29.31 0.75 2.62
#